data_AF-A0A3R7MND9-F1
#
_entry.id   AF-A0A3R7MND9-F1
#
_cell.length_a   1.000
_cell.length_b   1.000
_cell.length_c   1.000
_cell.angle_alpha   90.00
_cell.angle_beta   90.00
_cell.angle_gamma   90.00
#
_symmetry.space_group_name_H-M   'P 1'
#
loop_
_entity.id
_entity.type
_entity.pdbx_description
1 polymer ?
#
loop_
_entity_poly.entity_id
_entity_poly.type
_entity_poly.pdbx_seq_one_letter_code
_entity_poly.pdbx_strand_id
1 'polypeptide(L)'
;MWVKKEFVEEYDKLKLSLEGQLLEPKEKKMILLKARRKAHKQLRMELLKKAEKKPKKLKDIQKTSKSQISKDTQGKMKQGKKSKSQVEEKGLSEPKPKKAKKNKAESTTDMELSSPEEEKEGEEVVTENRDHTKMPKKEKSKAKKNKAEKNEKSSGKSTAPKDSFMSFKFEESDIMTQYEGVWVKKAAIEELENVKRKNLESIFASRTNGNKSENLTKSEKITFHKSMQKKLKVEHRRLKNELKKQAEKE
;
A
#
# COMPACT_ATOMS: atom_id res chain seq x y z
N MET A 1 -14.43 -11.17 -14.47
CA MET A 1 -14.32 -11.26 -13.00
C MET A 1 -15.27 -12.34 -12.56
N TRP A 2 -14.80 -13.41 -11.91
CA TRP A 2 -15.64 -14.57 -11.61
C TRP A 2 -16.41 -14.36 -10.30
N VAL A 3 -17.71 -14.60 -10.31
CA VAL A 3 -18.63 -14.55 -9.16
C VAL A 3 -19.56 -15.75 -9.29
N LYS A 4 -20.01 -16.34 -8.17
CA LYS A 4 -21.02 -17.40 -8.25
C LYS A 4 -22.36 -16.84 -8.68
N LYS A 5 -23.14 -17.65 -9.40
CA LYS A 5 -24.50 -17.30 -9.83
C LYS A 5 -25.39 -16.86 -8.66
N GLU A 6 -25.35 -17.57 -7.54
CA GLU A 6 -26.10 -17.24 -6.30
C GLU A 6 -25.84 -15.80 -5.83
N PHE A 7 -24.58 -15.34 -5.87
CA PHE A 7 -24.22 -13.98 -5.47
C PHE A 7 -24.66 -12.92 -6.47
N VAL A 8 -24.80 -13.26 -7.75
CA VAL A 8 -25.36 -12.35 -8.76
C VAL A 8 -26.84 -12.15 -8.48
N GLU A 9 -27.57 -13.23 -8.21
CA GLU A 9 -29.00 -13.16 -7.86
C GLU A 9 -29.25 -12.38 -6.55
N GLU A 10 -28.41 -12.58 -5.53
CA GLU A 10 -28.45 -11.77 -4.30
C GLU A 10 -28.14 -10.30 -4.55
N TYR A 11 -27.19 -10.01 -5.46
CA TYR A 11 -26.82 -8.64 -5.81
C TYR A 11 -27.94 -7.92 -6.55
N ASP A 12 -28.63 -8.61 -7.45
CA ASP A 12 -29.76 -8.05 -8.19
C ASP A 12 -30.96 -7.79 -7.26
N LYS A 13 -31.24 -8.71 -6.33
CA LYS A 13 -32.22 -8.49 -5.25
C LYS A 13 -31.86 -7.27 -4.39
N LEU A 14 -30.59 -7.13 -4.03
CA LEU A 14 -30.10 -5.98 -3.25
C LEU A 14 -30.24 -4.67 -4.05
N LYS A 15 -29.96 -4.70 -5.35
CA LYS A 15 -30.10 -3.53 -6.23
C LYS A 15 -31.56 -3.07 -6.29
N LEU A 16 -32.50 -4.00 -6.53
CA LEU A 16 -33.94 -3.72 -6.53
C LEU A 16 -34.42 -3.18 -5.16
N SER A 17 -33.94 -3.78 -4.06
CA SER A 17 -34.28 -3.31 -2.71
C SER A 17 -33.79 -1.88 -2.43
N LEU A 18 -32.64 -1.49 -2.98
CA LEU A 18 -32.09 -0.14 -2.83
C LEU A 18 -32.78 0.90 -3.71
N GLU A 19 -33.41 0.51 -4.82
CA GLU A 19 -34.16 1.44 -5.68
C GLU A 19 -35.36 2.04 -4.94
N GLY A 20 -36.07 1.24 -4.14
CA GLY A 20 -37.20 1.71 -3.31
C GLY A 20 -36.85 2.49 -2.04
N GLN A 21 -35.56 2.65 -1.71
CA GLN A 21 -35.14 3.39 -0.52
C GLN A 21 -34.71 4.82 -0.87
N LEU A 22 -35.05 5.78 0.00
CA LEU A 22 -34.69 7.19 -0.12
C LEU A 22 -33.24 7.46 0.34
N LEU A 23 -32.28 6.76 -0.26
CA LEU A 23 -30.84 6.99 -0.03
C LEU A 23 -30.22 7.82 -1.14
N GLU A 24 -29.17 8.54 -0.79
CA GLU A 24 -28.32 9.25 -1.75
C GLU A 24 -27.69 8.26 -2.76
N PRO A 25 -27.56 8.62 -4.05
CA PRO A 25 -26.97 7.75 -5.07
C PRO A 25 -25.56 7.24 -4.71
N LYS A 26 -24.78 8.07 -4.01
CA LYS A 26 -23.44 7.72 -3.51
C LYS A 26 -23.50 6.59 -2.49
N GLU A 27 -24.50 6.60 -1.61
CA GLU A 27 -24.68 5.58 -0.57
C GLU A 27 -25.13 4.26 -1.16
N LYS A 28 -26.11 4.29 -2.07
CA LYS A 28 -26.56 3.10 -2.82
C LYS A 28 -25.38 2.44 -3.53
N LYS A 29 -24.56 3.23 -4.23
CA LYS A 29 -23.34 2.75 -4.91
C LYS A 29 -22.33 2.13 -3.92
N MET A 30 -22.15 2.75 -2.76
CA MET A 30 -21.25 2.24 -1.73
C MET A 30 -21.72 0.91 -1.12
N ILE A 31 -23.03 0.76 -0.88
CA ILE A 31 -23.63 -0.48 -0.39
C ILE A 31 -23.43 -1.61 -1.40
N LEU A 32 -23.75 -1.36 -2.67
CA LEU A 32 -23.54 -2.31 -3.76
C LEU A 32 -22.06 -2.71 -3.90
N LEU A 33 -21.15 -1.74 -3.82
CA LEU A 33 -19.71 -2.01 -3.89
C LEU A 33 -19.22 -2.87 -2.73
N LYS A 34 -19.73 -2.64 -1.51
CA LYS A 34 -19.42 -3.47 -0.33
C LYS A 34 -19.93 -4.91 -0.53
N ALA A 35 -21.16 -5.08 -1.01
CA ALA A 35 -21.74 -6.40 -1.30
C ALA A 35 -20.90 -7.17 -2.33
N ARG A 36 -20.54 -6.51 -3.45
CA ARG A 36 -19.67 -7.09 -4.47
C ARG A 36 -18.31 -7.53 -3.90
N ARG A 37 -17.65 -6.69 -3.11
CA ARG A 37 -16.37 -7.03 -2.46
C ARG A 37 -16.51 -8.24 -1.52
N LYS A 38 -17.62 -8.34 -0.79
CA LYS A 38 -17.91 -9.47 0.10
C LYS A 38 -18.05 -10.78 -0.67
N ALA A 39 -18.83 -10.77 -1.77
CA ALA A 39 -18.99 -11.94 -2.64
C ALA A 39 -17.65 -12.43 -3.21
N HIS A 40 -16.81 -11.51 -3.69
CA HIS A 40 -15.46 -11.86 -4.16
C HIS A 40 -14.58 -12.48 -3.08
N LYS A 41 -14.62 -11.92 -1.88
CA LYS A 41 -13.86 -12.46 -0.74
C LYS A 41 -14.31 -13.90 -0.43
N GLN A 42 -15.61 -14.16 -0.42
CA GLN A 42 -16.16 -15.50 -0.17
C GLN A 42 -15.74 -16.50 -1.25
N LEU A 43 -15.86 -16.14 -2.54
CA LEU A 43 -15.42 -17.00 -3.63
C LEU A 43 -13.93 -17.33 -3.51
N ARG A 44 -13.08 -16.34 -3.21
CA ARG A 44 -11.64 -16.55 -3.02
C ARG A 44 -11.36 -17.53 -1.89
N MET A 45 -12.03 -17.38 -0.75
CA MET A 45 -11.85 -18.29 0.38
C MET A 45 -12.30 -19.71 0.06
N GLU A 46 -13.37 -19.89 -0.70
CA GLU A 46 -13.83 -21.21 -1.11
C GLU A 46 -12.87 -21.88 -2.11
N LEU A 47 -12.34 -21.11 -3.07
CA LEU A 47 -11.33 -21.62 -4.01
C LEU A 47 -10.06 -22.06 -3.27
N LEU A 48 -9.63 -21.32 -2.26
CA LEU A 48 -8.50 -21.71 -1.40
C LEU A 48 -8.81 -23.02 -0.65
N LYS A 49 -9.99 -23.13 -0.02
CA LYS A 49 -10.43 -24.37 0.64
C LYS A 49 -10.49 -25.56 -0.31
N LYS A 50 -10.95 -25.36 -1.56
CA LYS A 50 -10.95 -26.41 -2.59
C LYS A 50 -9.55 -26.81 -3.01
N ALA A 51 -8.62 -25.85 -3.10
CA ALA A 51 -7.22 -26.13 -3.42
C ALA A 51 -6.53 -26.94 -2.31
N GLU A 52 -6.80 -26.64 -1.04
CA GLU A 52 -6.27 -27.37 0.12
C GLU A 52 -6.81 -28.80 0.23
N LYS A 53 -8.07 -29.02 -0.18
CA LYS A 53 -8.72 -30.34 -0.15
C LYS A 53 -8.37 -31.25 -1.33
N LYS A 54 -7.66 -30.76 -2.35
CA LYS A 54 -7.21 -31.64 -3.44
C LYS A 54 -6.14 -32.60 -2.88
N PRO A 55 -6.34 -33.93 -2.93
CA PRO A 55 -5.34 -34.86 -2.45
C PRO A 55 -4.07 -34.67 -3.28
N LYS A 56 -2.92 -34.54 -2.60
CA LYS A 56 -1.58 -34.63 -3.20
C LYS A 56 -1.38 -36.05 -3.75
N LYS A 57 -2.05 -36.40 -4.83
CA LYS A 57 -1.68 -37.59 -5.59
C LYS A 57 -0.48 -37.22 -6.48
N LEU A 58 0.56 -38.05 -6.40
CA LEU A 58 1.81 -38.04 -7.17
C LEU A 58 2.98 -37.21 -6.60
N LYS A 59 3.68 -37.78 -5.61
CA LYS A 59 5.15 -37.75 -5.51
C LYS A 59 5.69 -39.02 -4.82
N ASP A 60 5.36 -40.19 -5.37
CA ASP A 60 6.05 -41.45 -5.06
C ASP A 60 6.56 -42.09 -6.36
N ILE A 61 7.38 -41.35 -7.11
CA ILE A 61 8.27 -41.94 -8.12
C ILE A 61 9.56 -41.13 -8.05
N GLN A 62 10.69 -41.83 -7.96
CA GLN A 62 12.09 -41.36 -7.89
C GLN A 62 12.69 -41.15 -6.49
N LYS A 63 12.79 -42.25 -5.73
CA LYS A 63 13.85 -42.47 -4.73
C LYS A 63 14.37 -43.92 -4.78
N THR A 64 14.97 -44.33 -5.88
CA THR A 64 15.85 -45.52 -5.91
C THR A 64 16.91 -45.37 -7.01
N SER A 65 18.03 -44.72 -6.68
CA SER A 65 19.33 -44.96 -7.32
C SER A 65 20.40 -44.10 -6.65
N LYS A 66 20.82 -44.52 -5.45
CA LYS A 66 22.09 -44.07 -4.85
C LYS A 66 22.60 -45.11 -3.87
N SER A 67 23.42 -46.03 -4.37
CA SER A 67 24.57 -46.68 -3.73
C SER A 67 25.00 -47.79 -4.68
N GLN A 68 26.22 -47.86 -5.17
CA GLN A 68 27.32 -48.45 -4.40
C GLN A 68 28.68 -48.34 -5.15
N ILE A 69 29.77 -48.17 -4.36
CA ILE A 69 31.12 -48.78 -4.52
C ILE A 69 32.07 -48.11 -5.56
N SER A 70 32.98 -47.21 -5.15
CA SER A 70 34.36 -47.36 -4.56
C SER A 70 35.46 -47.50 -5.63
N LYS A 71 36.36 -46.50 -5.76
CA LYS A 71 37.77 -46.43 -5.30
C LYS A 71 38.80 -47.16 -6.20
N ASP A 72 39.93 -46.49 -6.31
CA ASP A 72 41.25 -46.89 -6.82
C ASP A 72 41.48 -46.84 -8.34
N THR A 73 42.25 -45.83 -8.78
CA THR A 73 43.67 -46.04 -9.14
C THR A 73 44.35 -44.71 -9.50
N GLN A 74 45.46 -44.41 -8.81
CA GLN A 74 46.44 -43.40 -9.19
C GLN A 74 47.22 -43.85 -10.44
N GLY A 75 47.56 -42.91 -11.34
CA GLY A 75 48.43 -43.21 -12.47
C GLY A 75 48.83 -42.01 -13.31
N LYS A 76 49.92 -41.34 -12.89
CA LYS A 76 51.01 -40.73 -13.69
C LYS A 76 50.73 -39.90 -14.97
N MET A 77 51.40 -38.73 -14.96
CA MET A 77 52.19 -38.11 -16.04
C MET A 77 51.55 -37.80 -17.39
N LYS A 78 51.54 -36.51 -17.74
CA LYS A 78 52.27 -35.87 -18.86
C LYS A 78 51.73 -34.44 -19.04
N GLN A 79 52.53 -33.43 -18.67
CA GLN A 79 53.29 -32.59 -19.62
C GLN A 79 52.48 -31.99 -20.76
N GLY A 80 52.36 -30.66 -20.73
CA GLY A 80 52.53 -29.81 -21.91
C GLY A 80 51.26 -29.44 -22.68
N LYS A 81 50.82 -28.19 -22.55
CA LYS A 81 51.02 -27.19 -23.61
C LYS A 81 50.61 -25.80 -23.13
N LYS A 82 51.57 -24.88 -23.28
CA LYS A 82 51.42 -23.42 -23.22
C LYS A 82 50.82 -22.91 -24.55
N SER A 83 50.01 -21.86 -24.43
CA SER A 83 49.83 -20.75 -25.39
C SER A 83 48.99 -19.70 -24.63
N LYS A 84 49.35 -18.45 -24.30
CA LYS A 84 50.23 -17.39 -24.87
C LYS A 84 50.00 -17.29 -26.38
N SER A 85 49.33 -16.27 -26.93
CA SER A 85 49.68 -14.83 -27.00
C SER A 85 48.47 -14.06 -27.60
N GLN A 86 48.07 -12.89 -27.09
CA GLN A 86 48.40 -11.51 -27.57
C GLN A 86 47.81 -11.15 -28.97
N VAL A 87 46.96 -10.11 -29.06
CA VAL A 87 47.27 -8.73 -29.58
C VAL A 87 47.27 -8.73 -31.13
N GLU A 88 46.54 -7.91 -31.91
CA GLU A 88 46.53 -6.44 -32.01
C GLU A 88 45.44 -5.94 -33.02
N GLU A 89 44.91 -4.74 -32.75
CA GLU A 89 44.65 -3.60 -33.66
C GLU A 89 43.79 -3.58 -34.96
N LYS A 90 42.97 -2.50 -34.99
CA LYS A 90 42.71 -1.48 -36.05
C LYS A 90 41.80 -1.76 -37.27
N GLY A 91 40.98 -0.73 -37.55
CA GLY A 91 40.32 -0.45 -38.84
C GLY A 91 38.83 -0.11 -38.69
N LEU A 92 38.42 1.12 -38.34
CA LEU A 92 38.14 2.24 -39.26
C LEU A 92 37.34 1.87 -40.53
N SER A 93 36.05 2.24 -40.56
CA SER A 93 35.47 3.04 -41.66
C SER A 93 33.96 3.33 -41.44
N GLU A 94 33.62 4.61 -41.34
CA GLU A 94 32.32 5.15 -41.77
C GLU A 94 32.09 4.88 -43.27
N PRO A 95 30.84 4.97 -43.75
CA PRO A 95 30.60 6.01 -44.74
C PRO A 95 29.33 6.85 -44.51
N LYS A 96 29.46 8.09 -44.97
CA LYS A 96 28.61 9.29 -44.88
C LYS A 96 27.59 9.38 -46.07
N PRO A 97 26.80 10.48 -46.25
CA PRO A 97 25.35 10.45 -46.46
C PRO A 97 24.86 11.01 -47.83
N LYS A 98 23.56 10.89 -48.12
CA LYS A 98 22.76 11.62 -49.15
C LYS A 98 21.28 11.60 -48.69
N LYS A 99 20.41 12.62 -48.76
CA LYS A 99 20.38 13.96 -49.36
C LYS A 99 19.24 14.79 -48.70
N ALA A 100 19.51 16.09 -48.60
CA ALA A 100 18.64 17.27 -48.53
C ALA A 100 17.11 17.15 -48.62
N LYS A 101 16.43 17.88 -47.73
CA LYS A 101 15.36 18.84 -48.13
C LYS A 101 15.39 20.06 -47.22
N LYS A 102 15.69 21.21 -47.85
CA LYS A 102 15.55 22.57 -47.30
C LYS A 102 14.08 22.80 -46.94
N ASN A 103 13.82 23.54 -45.86
CA ASN A 103 12.85 24.62 -45.85
C ASN A 103 13.27 25.69 -44.84
N LYS A 104 13.06 26.93 -45.26
CA LYS A 104 13.55 28.21 -44.78
C LYS A 104 12.36 28.99 -44.21
N ALA A 105 12.51 29.57 -43.03
CA ALA A 105 11.82 30.76 -42.49
C ALA A 105 12.39 30.97 -41.07
N GLU A 106 13.29 31.91 -40.78
CA GLU A 106 13.09 33.38 -40.67
C GLU A 106 11.87 33.76 -39.80
N SER A 107 12.14 34.20 -38.57
CA SER A 107 11.51 35.33 -37.85
C SER A 107 11.99 35.29 -36.38
N THR A 108 13.00 36.06 -35.95
CA THR A 108 12.95 37.45 -35.44
C THR A 108 11.79 37.76 -34.50
N THR A 109 12.02 37.77 -33.18
CA THR A 109 11.65 38.91 -32.31
C THR A 109 12.36 38.80 -30.96
N ASP A 110 13.27 39.74 -30.71
CA ASP A 110 13.59 40.23 -29.37
C ASP A 110 12.37 40.97 -28.81
N MET A 111 11.99 40.69 -27.57
CA MET A 111 11.28 41.65 -26.73
C MET A 111 11.84 41.56 -25.31
N GLU A 112 12.65 42.56 -24.98
CA GLU A 112 12.79 43.10 -23.63
C GLU A 112 11.43 43.57 -23.07
N LEU A 113 11.47 43.87 -21.77
CA LEU A 113 10.58 44.74 -20.98
C LEU A 113 9.54 44.07 -20.07
N SER A 114 9.94 44.04 -18.78
CA SER A 114 9.29 44.75 -17.67
C SER A 114 8.60 43.91 -16.58
N SER A 115 9.20 43.96 -15.39
CA SER A 115 8.55 43.99 -14.07
C SER A 115 7.80 45.33 -13.91
N PRO A 116 6.69 45.44 -13.15
CA PRO A 116 6.66 45.57 -11.66
C PRO A 116 5.50 44.78 -10.99
N GLU A 117 5.60 44.28 -9.76
CA GLU A 117 5.42 44.90 -8.42
C GLU A 117 3.96 45.27 -8.04
N GLU A 118 3.60 44.93 -6.79
CA GLU A 118 2.37 45.24 -6.00
C GLU A 118 1.05 44.54 -6.41
N GLU A 119 0.14 44.07 -5.54
CA GLU A 119 -0.28 44.56 -4.21
C GLU A 119 -0.68 43.39 -3.26
N LYS A 120 -0.45 43.61 -1.96
CA LYS A 120 -1.07 42.88 -0.85
C LYS A 120 -2.15 43.78 -0.23
N GLU A 121 -3.40 43.37 -0.33
CA GLU A 121 -4.49 43.73 0.60
C GLU A 121 -5.30 42.43 0.80
N GLY A 122 -5.71 41.99 1.99
CA GLY A 122 -6.14 42.76 3.15
C GLY A 122 -7.66 42.64 3.24
N GLU A 123 -8.19 41.54 3.79
CA GLU A 123 -9.59 41.51 4.22
C GLU A 123 -9.76 40.67 5.49
N GLU A 124 -9.87 41.39 6.61
CA GLU A 124 -10.42 40.93 7.88
C GLU A 124 -11.92 40.63 7.69
N VAL A 125 -12.39 39.49 8.19
CA VAL A 125 -13.80 39.31 8.50
C VAL A 125 -13.95 39.13 9.99
N VAL A 126 -14.34 40.24 10.61
CA VAL A 126 -14.92 40.38 11.94
C VAL A 126 -16.20 39.55 12.03
N THR A 127 -16.31 38.67 13.04
CA THR A 127 -17.60 38.16 13.50
C THR A 127 -17.86 38.62 14.92
N GLU A 128 -18.65 39.68 15.05
CA GLU A 128 -19.27 40.12 16.28
C GLU A 128 -20.59 39.38 16.52
N ASN A 129 -20.76 38.93 17.76
CA ASN A 129 -21.94 39.05 18.61
C ASN A 129 -23.33 38.60 18.08
N ARG A 130 -23.89 37.58 18.76
CA ARG A 130 -25.18 37.80 19.43
C ARG A 130 -25.42 36.88 20.62
N ASP A 131 -25.83 37.56 21.67
CA ASP A 131 -26.04 37.14 23.04
C ASP A 131 -27.35 36.38 23.31
N HIS A 132 -27.27 35.60 24.40
CA HIS A 132 -28.26 35.28 25.44
C HIS A 132 -29.71 34.90 25.04
N THR A 133 -30.28 33.87 25.70
CA THR A 133 -31.48 34.00 26.58
C THR A 133 -31.91 32.65 27.21
N LYS A 134 -31.84 32.62 28.55
CA LYS A 134 -32.66 31.97 29.59
C LYS A 134 -33.52 30.70 29.30
N MET A 135 -33.37 29.75 30.24
CA MET A 135 -34.33 28.69 30.62
C MET A 135 -35.73 29.20 31.05
N PRO A 136 -36.76 28.32 31.07
CA PRO A 136 -37.28 27.85 32.37
C PRO A 136 -37.73 26.36 32.45
N LYS A 137 -38.10 25.97 33.67
CA LYS A 137 -38.40 24.64 34.26
C LYS A 137 -39.80 24.06 33.98
N LYS A 138 -39.96 22.78 34.42
CA LYS A 138 -41.18 22.01 34.84
C LYS A 138 -42.02 21.43 33.68
N GLU A 139 -42.70 20.27 33.78
CA GLU A 139 -43.21 19.49 34.92
C GLU A 139 -43.48 18.01 34.55
N LYS A 140 -43.84 17.23 35.58
CA LYS A 140 -44.03 15.78 35.66
C LYS A 140 -45.23 15.25 34.86
N SER A 141 -45.17 14.00 34.39
CA SER A 141 -46.31 13.07 34.52
C SER A 141 -45.88 11.59 34.46
N LYS A 142 -46.76 10.75 35.00
CA LYS A 142 -46.53 9.43 35.59
C LYS A 142 -46.67 8.28 34.58
N ALA A 143 -45.93 7.21 34.87
CA ALA A 143 -46.28 5.79 34.82
C ALA A 143 -47.07 5.23 33.63
N LYS A 144 -46.46 4.24 32.95
CA LYS A 144 -47.14 2.97 32.63
C LYS A 144 -46.16 1.81 32.75
N LYS A 145 -46.40 0.96 33.76
CA LYS A 145 -45.95 -0.44 33.81
C LYS A 145 -46.44 -1.13 32.54
N ASN A 146 -45.57 -1.89 31.89
CA ASN A 146 -45.93 -3.13 31.23
C ASN A 146 -44.78 -4.12 31.43
N LYS A 147 -45.05 -5.13 32.27
CA LYS A 147 -44.35 -6.41 32.30
C LYS A 147 -44.87 -7.23 31.12
N ALA A 148 -43.98 -7.75 30.28
CA ALA A 148 -44.18 -9.04 29.61
C ALA A 148 -42.85 -9.51 28.97
N GLU A 149 -42.35 -10.62 29.52
CA GLU A 149 -41.62 -11.68 28.82
C GLU A 149 -40.42 -11.30 27.95
N LYS A 150 -39.27 -11.16 28.62
CA LYS A 150 -37.96 -11.34 27.97
C LYS A 150 -37.74 -12.84 27.75
N ASN A 151 -38.03 -13.27 26.53
CA ASN A 151 -37.66 -14.57 26.00
C ASN A 151 -36.13 -14.63 25.93
N GLU A 152 -35.53 -15.45 26.79
CA GLU A 152 -34.11 -15.81 26.76
C GLU A 152 -33.83 -16.60 25.49
N LYS A 153 -33.37 -15.91 24.45
CA LYS A 153 -32.55 -16.53 23.40
C LYS A 153 -31.15 -15.97 23.50
N SER A 154 -30.34 -16.73 24.22
CA SER A 154 -28.89 -16.72 24.27
C SER A 154 -28.30 -16.79 22.86
N SER A 155 -28.29 -15.66 22.16
CA SER A 155 -27.32 -15.48 21.08
C SER A 155 -25.95 -15.35 21.75
N GLY A 156 -25.23 -16.47 21.78
CA GLY A 156 -23.82 -16.54 22.08
C GLY A 156 -23.06 -15.67 21.10
N LYS A 157 -23.09 -14.36 21.34
CA LYS A 157 -22.17 -13.40 20.76
C LYS A 157 -20.86 -13.75 21.42
N SER A 158 -20.09 -14.60 20.77
CA SER A 158 -18.68 -14.74 21.06
C SER A 158 -18.08 -13.35 20.86
N THR A 159 -18.03 -12.58 21.94
CA THR A 159 -17.01 -11.58 22.13
C THR A 159 -15.72 -12.40 22.12
N ALA A 160 -15.20 -12.65 20.90
CA ALA A 160 -13.78 -12.84 20.74
C ALA A 160 -13.15 -11.79 21.65
N PRO A 161 -12.24 -12.17 22.57
CA PRO A 161 -11.61 -11.19 23.42
C PRO A 161 -11.10 -10.13 22.47
N LYS A 162 -11.69 -8.92 22.56
CA LYS A 162 -11.00 -7.74 22.09
C LYS A 162 -9.76 -7.82 22.93
N ASP A 163 -8.67 -8.22 22.29
CA ASP A 163 -7.33 -8.08 22.80
C ASP A 163 -7.25 -6.62 23.24
N SER A 164 -7.62 -6.39 24.50
CA SER A 164 -7.33 -5.20 25.29
C SER A 164 -5.85 -5.35 25.66
N PHE A 165 -5.06 -5.62 24.63
CA PHE A 165 -3.66 -5.94 24.68
C PHE A 165 -2.98 -4.59 24.73
N MET A 166 -3.02 -4.04 25.94
CA MET A 166 -2.24 -2.91 26.40
C MET A 166 -2.31 -1.68 25.47
N SER A 167 -3.02 -0.67 25.94
CA SER A 167 -2.71 0.72 25.59
C SER A 167 -1.28 1.05 26.04
N PHE A 168 -0.28 0.48 25.37
CA PHE A 168 1.11 0.89 25.52
C PHE A 168 1.16 2.35 25.08
N LYS A 169 1.23 3.25 26.07
CA LYS A 169 1.65 4.62 25.84
C LYS A 169 3.14 4.52 25.54
N PHE A 170 3.49 4.71 24.29
CA PHE A 170 4.88 4.78 23.88
C PHE A 170 5.39 6.17 24.29
N GLU A 171 6.40 6.19 25.15
CA GLU A 171 7.20 7.38 25.43
C GLU A 171 8.49 7.31 24.62
N GLU A 172 9.05 8.45 24.20
CA GLU A 172 10.34 8.46 23.53
C GLU A 172 11.38 7.83 24.47
N SER A 173 11.94 6.72 24.02
CA SER A 173 12.94 5.97 24.78
C SER A 173 14.24 5.93 23.99
N ASP A 174 15.34 5.51 24.60
CA ASP A 174 16.62 5.40 23.88
C ASP A 174 16.58 4.43 22.69
N ILE A 175 15.60 3.52 22.67
CA ILE A 175 15.48 2.47 21.65
C ILE A 175 14.48 2.86 20.54
N MET A 176 13.51 3.75 20.82
CA MET A 176 12.42 4.09 19.91
C MET A 176 12.11 5.59 19.86
N THR A 177 11.74 6.07 18.67
CA THR A 177 11.37 7.47 18.43
C THR A 177 10.18 7.54 17.47
N GLN A 178 9.54 8.71 17.42
CA GLN A 178 8.45 8.96 16.51
C GLN A 178 8.98 9.45 15.15
N TYR A 179 8.73 8.67 14.09
CA TYR A 179 9.06 9.06 12.72
C TYR A 179 7.78 9.16 11.88
N GLU A 180 7.51 10.32 11.31
CA GLU A 180 6.29 10.62 10.55
C GLU A 180 4.99 10.20 11.29
N GLY A 181 4.96 10.42 12.61
CA GLY A 181 3.81 10.08 13.47
C GLY A 181 3.71 8.61 13.87
N VAL A 182 4.67 7.76 13.50
CA VAL A 182 4.70 6.32 13.82
C VAL A 182 5.90 6.00 14.70
N TRP A 183 5.68 5.23 15.76
CA TRP A 183 6.76 4.72 16.62
C TRP A 183 7.58 3.66 15.89
N VAL A 184 8.87 3.96 15.72
CA VAL A 184 9.88 3.10 15.09
C VAL A 184 11.14 3.08 15.95
N LYS A 185 12.02 2.12 15.68
CA LYS A 185 13.33 2.09 16.34
C LYS A 185 14.23 3.22 15.87
N LYS A 186 15.07 3.76 16.76
CA LYS A 186 16.08 4.76 16.37
C LYS A 186 17.04 4.23 15.30
N ALA A 187 17.51 2.99 15.45
CA ALA A 187 18.41 2.35 14.48
C ALA A 187 17.78 2.17 13.08
N ALA A 188 16.45 2.16 12.97
CA ALA A 188 15.75 1.99 11.69
C ALA A 188 15.52 3.30 10.94
N ILE A 189 15.79 4.47 11.55
CA ILE A 189 15.55 5.77 10.92
C ILE A 189 16.42 5.94 9.68
N GLU A 190 17.71 5.62 9.77
CA GLU A 190 18.65 5.76 8.65
C GLU A 190 18.22 4.89 7.46
N GLU A 191 17.75 3.66 7.72
CA GLU A 191 17.18 2.81 6.69
C GLU A 191 15.91 3.41 6.07
N LEU A 192 15.03 3.99 6.89
CA LEU A 192 13.80 4.64 6.42
C LEU A 192 14.10 5.88 5.57
N GLU A 193 15.10 6.67 5.91
CA GLU A 193 15.56 7.82 5.11
C GLU A 193 16.19 7.38 3.80
N ASN A 194 16.99 6.30 3.81
CA ASN A 194 17.53 5.70 2.61
C ASN A 194 16.44 5.18 1.68
N VAL A 195 15.39 4.57 2.23
CA VAL A 195 14.21 4.14 1.48
C VAL A 195 13.44 5.36 0.94
N LYS A 196 13.33 6.44 1.73
CA LYS A 196 12.71 7.70 1.29
C LYS A 196 13.40 8.26 0.06
N ARG A 197 14.74 8.38 0.09
CA ARG A 197 15.56 8.83 -1.04
C ARG A 197 15.40 7.95 -2.27
N LYS A 198 15.56 6.62 -2.12
CA LYS A 198 15.39 5.66 -3.22
C LYS A 198 14.00 5.70 -3.85
N ASN A 199 12.96 5.89 -3.05
CA ASN A 199 11.60 6.01 -3.56
C ASN A 199 11.41 7.29 -4.37
N LEU A 200 11.98 8.42 -3.93
CA LEU A 200 11.96 9.67 -4.69
C LEU A 200 12.72 9.54 -6.01
N GLU A 201 13.94 9.01 -5.96
CA GLU A 201 14.76 8.73 -7.15
C GLU A 201 14.04 7.84 -8.14
N SER A 202 13.41 6.75 -7.67
CA SER A 202 12.63 5.86 -8.54
C SER A 202 11.44 6.57 -9.18
N ILE A 203 10.76 7.46 -8.46
CA ILE A 203 9.65 8.24 -9.00
C ILE A 203 10.17 9.19 -10.08
N PHE A 204 11.25 9.93 -9.82
CA PHE A 204 11.83 10.84 -10.80
C PHE A 204 12.35 10.12 -12.04
N ALA A 205 13.03 8.97 -11.87
CA ALA A 205 13.50 8.14 -12.98
C ALA A 205 12.36 7.59 -13.85
N SER A 206 11.16 7.40 -13.27
CA SER A 206 9.99 6.90 -14.00
C SER A 206 9.27 7.96 -14.86
N ARG A 207 9.66 9.23 -14.75
CA ARG A 207 9.04 10.32 -15.51
C ARG A 207 9.40 10.25 -16.98
N THR A 208 8.40 10.04 -17.83
CA THR A 208 8.55 10.05 -19.29
C THR A 208 8.18 11.39 -19.93
N ASN A 209 7.59 12.31 -19.16
CA ASN A 209 7.08 13.59 -19.62
C ASN A 209 8.16 14.69 -19.77
N GLY A 210 9.44 14.35 -19.63
CA GLY A 210 10.54 15.31 -19.66
C GLY A 210 10.55 16.30 -18.50
N ASN A 211 9.69 16.13 -17.49
CA ASN A 211 9.60 17.04 -16.36
C ASN A 211 10.75 16.84 -15.38
N LYS A 212 11.66 17.82 -15.34
CA LYS A 212 12.82 17.87 -14.44
C LYS A 212 12.55 18.60 -13.12
N SER A 213 11.31 19.02 -12.86
CA SER A 213 10.98 19.74 -11.63
C SER A 213 11.23 18.86 -10.40
N GLU A 214 11.90 19.38 -9.37
CA GLU A 214 12.11 18.65 -8.11
C GLU A 214 10.79 18.38 -7.36
N ASN A 215 9.76 19.16 -7.67
CA ASN A 215 8.44 19.00 -7.08
C ASN A 215 7.72 17.74 -7.59
N LEU A 216 7.15 16.97 -6.66
CA LEU A 216 6.28 15.83 -6.94
C LEU A 216 4.90 16.29 -7.41
N THR A 217 4.38 15.66 -8.46
CA THR A 217 2.98 15.81 -8.89
C THR A 217 2.02 15.18 -7.87
N LYS A 218 0.72 15.50 -7.95
CA LYS A 218 -0.29 14.98 -7.02
C LYS A 218 -0.34 13.44 -7.00
N SER A 219 -0.26 12.81 -8.18
CA SER A 219 -0.24 11.35 -8.31
C SER A 219 1.02 10.73 -7.73
N GLU A 220 2.18 11.34 -7.96
CA GLU A 220 3.46 10.90 -7.42
C GLU A 220 3.51 11.01 -5.89
N LYS A 221 3.01 12.12 -5.33
CA LYS A 221 2.87 12.29 -3.87
C LYS A 221 2.05 11.15 -3.25
N ILE A 222 0.96 10.75 -3.89
CA ILE A 222 0.12 9.64 -3.42
C ILE A 222 0.89 8.31 -3.45
N THR A 223 1.61 8.02 -4.54
CA THR A 223 2.39 6.80 -4.70
C THR A 223 3.53 6.74 -3.68
N PHE A 224 4.27 7.84 -3.56
CA PHE A 224 5.32 8.02 -2.57
C PHE A 224 4.80 7.78 -1.16
N HIS A 225 3.73 8.48 -0.76
CA HIS A 225 3.17 8.35 0.58
C HIS A 225 2.68 6.92 0.87
N LYS A 226 2.03 6.25 -0.09
CA LYS A 226 1.63 4.84 0.07
C LYS A 226 2.82 3.91 0.26
N SER A 227 3.90 4.12 -0.50
CA SER A 227 5.11 3.32 -0.39
C SER A 227 5.79 3.49 0.97
N MET A 228 5.89 4.73 1.46
CA MET A 228 6.45 5.06 2.77
C MET A 228 5.60 4.51 3.91
N GLN A 229 4.28 4.72 3.87
CA GLN A 229 3.37 4.14 4.87
C GLN A 229 3.49 2.62 4.96
N LYS A 230 3.69 1.92 3.83
CA LYS A 230 3.86 0.47 3.83
C LYS A 230 5.13 0.06 4.59
N LYS A 231 6.22 0.80 4.41
CA LYS A 231 7.51 0.57 5.10
C LYS A 231 7.41 0.88 6.58
N LEU A 232 6.82 2.02 6.95
CA LEU A 232 6.56 2.38 8.35
C LEU A 232 5.72 1.33 9.07
N LYS A 233 4.68 0.77 8.42
CA LYS A 233 3.88 -0.32 8.99
C LYS A 233 4.70 -1.60 9.25
N VAL A 234 5.72 -1.87 8.44
CA VAL A 234 6.61 -3.02 8.65
C VAL A 234 7.51 -2.77 9.86
N GLU A 235 8.14 -1.60 9.94
CA GLU A 235 9.00 -1.24 11.08
C GLU A 235 8.23 -1.17 12.39
N HIS A 236 7.03 -0.59 12.37
CA HIS A 236 6.18 -0.56 13.56
C HIS A 236 5.80 -1.96 14.05
N ARG A 237 5.56 -2.91 13.13
CA ARG A 237 5.32 -4.32 13.49
C ARG A 237 6.59 -4.98 14.04
N ARG A 238 7.75 -4.69 13.46
CA ARG A 238 9.05 -5.18 13.97
C ARG A 238 9.27 -4.72 15.40
N LEU A 239 9.10 -3.42 15.67
CA LEU A 239 9.18 -2.83 17.01
C LEU A 239 8.22 -3.52 17.99
N LYS A 240 6.93 -3.64 17.63
CA LYS A 240 5.94 -4.31 18.48
C LYS A 240 6.31 -5.74 18.83
N ASN A 241 6.78 -6.51 17.85
CA ASN A 241 7.16 -7.90 18.06
C ASN A 241 8.38 -8.02 18.98
N GLU A 242 9.31 -7.06 18.94
CA GLU A 242 10.47 -7.08 19.82
C GLU A 242 10.16 -6.66 21.25
N LEU A 243 9.35 -5.62 21.43
CA LEU A 243 8.87 -5.23 22.76
C LEU A 243 8.11 -6.38 23.42
N LYS A 244 7.30 -7.11 22.64
CA LYS A 244 6.64 -8.33 23.12
C LYS A 244 7.64 -9.40 23.56
N LYS A 245 8.71 -9.64 22.79
CA LYS A 245 9.78 -10.59 23.14
C LYS A 245 10.59 -10.17 24.36
N GLN A 246 10.74 -8.87 24.61
CA GLN A 246 11.41 -8.36 25.82
C GLN A 246 10.54 -8.59 27.04
N ALA A 247 9.25 -8.25 26.95
CA ALA A 247 8.28 -8.47 28.03
C ALA A 247 8.07 -9.96 28.38
N GLU A 248 8.29 -10.88 27.44
CA GLU A 248 8.24 -12.34 27.70
C GLU A 248 9.51 -12.89 28.37
N LYS A 249 10.61 -12.12 28.40
CA LYS A 249 11.88 -12.53 29.01
C LYS A 249 12.07 -12.05 30.45
N GLU A 250 11.27 -11.08 30.86
CA GLU A 250 11.17 -10.59 32.25
C GLU A 250 10.18 -11.42 33.05
#